data_AF-A0A962E979-F1
#
_entry.id   AF-A0A962E979-F1
#
_cell.length_a   1.000
_cell.length_b   1.000
_cell.length_c   1.000
_cell.angle_alpha   90.00
_cell.angle_beta   90.00
_cell.angle_gamma   90.00
#
_symmetry.space_group_name_H-M   'P 1'
#
loop_
_entity.id
_entity.type
_entity.pdbx_description
1 polymer ?
#
loop_
_entity_poly.entity_id
_entity_poly.type
_entity_poly.pdbx_seq_one_letter_code
_entity_poly.pdbx_strand_id
1 'polypeptide(L)'
;YNRALDAQPNNVDLINWRGNMRLRTGHVAGAAEDFLRCRDLEPAYAPCRGNLAGAWVLLGELSKARAHVLESAAQGAVLPSVATLLTLRALDMREAFYLVGSRLSGLRGWHAFDELYDALGDPQADHSVLRARLQNLGQAQGSDNQQVQSILVALGDHRHAIANWIVWLPAYARFRQSETFKNYIINSGTLQSWQADGFPPQCRSVGDDDFSCD
;
A
#
# COMPACT_ATOMS: atom_id res chain seq x y z
N TYR A 1 -0.78 16.57 -12.16
CA TYR A 1 0.66 16.63 -11.80
C TYR A 1 1.55 17.08 -12.96
N ASN A 2 1.44 16.51 -14.17
CA ASN A 2 2.35 16.85 -15.29
C ASN A 2 2.46 18.36 -15.55
N ARG A 3 1.35 19.07 -15.79
CA ARG A 3 1.37 20.54 -15.97
C ARG A 3 2.01 21.32 -14.83
N ALA A 4 1.90 20.83 -13.59
CA ALA A 4 2.51 21.47 -12.42
C ALA A 4 4.02 21.18 -12.35
N LEU A 5 4.44 19.98 -12.76
CA LEU A 5 5.85 19.60 -12.88
C LEU A 5 6.54 20.29 -14.06
N ASP A 6 5.82 20.67 -15.12
CA ASP A 6 6.39 21.50 -16.19
C ASP A 6 6.85 22.87 -15.65
N ALA A 7 6.11 23.43 -14.69
CA ALA A 7 6.46 24.69 -14.03
C ALA A 7 7.47 24.50 -12.87
N GLN A 8 7.41 23.37 -12.17
CA GLN A 8 8.25 23.08 -10.99
C GLN A 8 8.83 21.66 -11.09
N PRO A 9 9.83 21.43 -11.96
CA PRO A 9 10.27 20.08 -12.32
C PRO A 9 10.91 19.30 -11.17
N ASN A 10 11.45 20.00 -10.16
CA ASN A 10 12.10 19.38 -9.00
C ASN A 10 11.28 19.51 -7.70
N ASN A 11 9.99 19.86 -7.80
CA ASN A 11 9.13 19.87 -6.62
C ASN A 11 8.87 18.42 -6.15
N VAL A 12 9.51 18.06 -5.04
CA VAL A 12 9.52 16.73 -4.45
C VAL A 12 8.11 16.24 -4.08
N ASP A 13 7.25 17.12 -3.56
CA ASP A 13 5.87 16.78 -3.23
C ASP A 13 5.07 16.42 -4.50
N LEU A 14 5.20 17.22 -5.57
CA LEU A 14 4.50 16.94 -6.83
C LEU A 14 4.96 15.64 -7.48
N ILE A 15 6.26 15.33 -7.40
CA ILE A 15 6.82 14.06 -7.89
C ILE A 15 6.27 12.90 -7.05
N ASN A 16 6.31 13.00 -5.72
CA ASN A 16 5.76 11.99 -4.81
C ASN A 16 4.28 11.73 -5.09
N TRP A 17 3.47 12.78 -5.23
CA TRP A 17 2.04 12.63 -5.48
C TRP A 17 1.74 12.05 -6.86
N ARG A 18 2.52 12.37 -7.89
CA ARG A 18 2.42 11.70 -9.20
C ARG A 18 2.71 10.21 -9.08
N GLY A 19 3.80 9.85 -8.40
CA GLY A 19 4.15 8.45 -8.13
C GLY A 19 3.04 7.73 -7.35
N ASN A 20 2.46 8.38 -6.34
CA ASN A 20 1.35 7.81 -5.57
C ASN A 20 0.11 7.56 -6.43
N MET A 21 -0.23 8.47 -7.34
CA MET A 21 -1.35 8.26 -8.28
C MET A 21 -1.07 7.11 -9.24
N ARG A 22 0.14 7.03 -9.79
CA ARG A 22 0.56 5.91 -10.64
C ARG A 22 0.47 4.58 -9.90
N LEU A 23 0.93 4.53 -8.64
CA LEU A 23 0.75 3.35 -7.80
C LEU A 23 -0.73 3.03 -7.57
N ARG A 24 -1.58 4.01 -7.23
CA ARG A 24 -3.02 3.76 -7.01
C ARG A 24 -3.71 3.16 -8.24
N THR A 25 -3.30 3.55 -9.44
CA THR A 25 -3.84 3.00 -10.69
C THR A 25 -3.07 1.79 -11.22
N GLY A 26 -2.14 1.22 -10.44
CA GLY A 26 -1.44 -0.01 -10.79
C GLY A 26 -0.21 0.15 -11.69
N HIS A 27 0.16 1.37 -12.07
CA HIS A 27 1.30 1.70 -12.93
C HIS A 27 2.60 1.78 -12.12
N VAL A 28 3.06 0.63 -11.61
CA VAL A 28 4.13 0.55 -10.60
C VAL A 28 5.49 1.03 -11.10
N ALA A 29 5.89 0.68 -12.32
CA ALA A 29 7.22 1.01 -12.86
C ALA A 29 7.45 2.53 -12.91
N GLY A 30 6.51 3.27 -13.53
CA GLY A 30 6.61 4.74 -13.60
C GLY A 30 6.48 5.41 -12.23
N ALA A 31 5.81 4.77 -11.26
CA ALA A 31 5.81 5.27 -9.89
C ALA A 31 7.16 5.10 -9.19
N ALA A 32 7.83 3.96 -9.39
CA ALA A 32 9.16 3.71 -8.85
C ALA A 32 10.18 4.73 -9.38
N GLU A 33 10.09 5.11 -10.66
CA GLU A 33 10.92 6.18 -11.24
C GLU A 33 10.68 7.54 -10.55
N ASP A 34 9.42 7.89 -10.28
CA ASP A 34 9.07 9.11 -9.56
C ASP A 34 9.64 9.11 -8.15
N PHE A 35 9.46 8.03 -7.39
CA PHE A 35 9.97 7.98 -6.02
C PHE A 35 11.49 7.90 -5.96
N LEU A 36 12.14 7.27 -6.96
CA LEU A 36 13.59 7.26 -7.09
C LEU A 36 14.12 8.68 -7.28
N ARG A 37 13.53 9.43 -8.23
CA ARG A 37 13.88 10.84 -8.45
C ARG A 37 13.62 11.69 -7.21
N CYS A 38 12.49 11.46 -6.53
CA CYS A 38 12.14 12.15 -5.30
C CYS A 38 13.19 11.95 -4.19
N ARG A 39 13.63 10.71 -4.00
CA ARG A 39 14.72 10.36 -3.07
C ARG A 39 16.04 11.04 -3.46
N ASP A 40 16.37 11.08 -4.74
CA ASP A 40 17.63 11.68 -5.21
C ASP A 40 17.66 13.20 -5.01
N LEU A 41 16.50 13.85 -5.11
CA LEU A 41 16.35 15.28 -4.83
C LEU A 41 16.36 15.59 -3.32
N GLU A 42 15.65 14.79 -2.52
CA GLU A 42 15.54 14.97 -1.07
C GLU A 42 15.79 13.65 -0.33
N PRO A 43 17.06 13.35 0.01
CA PRO A 43 17.44 12.05 0.57
C PRO A 43 16.79 11.71 1.91
N ALA A 44 16.28 12.67 2.69
CA ALA A 44 15.63 12.40 3.98
C ALA A 44 14.08 12.36 3.88
N TYR A 45 13.50 12.53 2.68
CA TYR A 45 12.05 12.61 2.53
C TYR A 45 11.38 11.22 2.65
N ALA A 46 10.94 10.92 3.86
CA ALA A 46 10.43 9.61 4.25
C ALA A 46 9.23 9.08 3.42
N PRO A 47 8.25 9.91 2.99
CA PRO A 47 7.16 9.42 2.15
C PRO A 47 7.63 8.75 0.85
N CYS A 48 8.60 9.34 0.14
CA CYS A 48 9.12 8.78 -1.09
C CYS A 48 9.89 7.49 -0.86
N ARG A 49 10.68 7.42 0.21
CA ARG A 49 11.41 6.19 0.57
C ARG A 49 10.47 5.03 0.88
N GLY A 50 9.44 5.26 1.69
CA GLY A 50 8.43 4.26 2.00
C GLY A 50 7.69 3.77 0.76
N ASN A 51 7.25 4.70 -0.10
CA ASN A 51 6.57 4.35 -1.34
C ASN A 51 7.49 3.65 -2.36
N LEU A 52 8.78 4.01 -2.43
CA LEU A 52 9.76 3.36 -3.29
C LEU A 52 10.03 1.92 -2.87
N ALA A 53 10.18 1.66 -1.57
CA ALA A 53 10.30 0.31 -1.05
C ALA A 53 9.07 -0.54 -1.40
N GLY A 54 7.87 0.03 -1.24
CA GLY A 54 6.61 -0.59 -1.66
C GLY A 54 6.56 -0.88 -3.17
N ALA A 55 6.95 0.08 -4.01
CA ALA A 55 6.99 -0.09 -5.45
C ALA A 55 7.98 -1.19 -5.88
N TRP A 56 9.15 -1.29 -5.25
CA TRP A 56 10.09 -2.37 -5.52
C TRP A 56 9.60 -3.73 -5.04
N VAL A 57 8.85 -3.81 -3.92
CA VAL A 57 8.14 -5.05 -3.57
C VAL A 57 7.17 -5.47 -4.66
N LEU A 58 6.38 -4.53 -5.18
CA LEU A 58 5.41 -4.80 -6.25
C LEU A 58 6.06 -5.19 -7.59
N LEU A 59 7.28 -4.71 -7.86
CA LEU A 59 8.07 -5.10 -9.04
C LEU A 59 8.84 -6.41 -8.85
N GLY A 60 8.78 -7.04 -7.66
CA GLY A 60 9.56 -8.25 -7.35
C GLY A 60 11.04 -7.99 -7.01
N GLU A 61 11.44 -6.73 -6.90
CA GLU A 61 12.80 -6.28 -6.59
C GLU A 61 13.11 -6.34 -5.08
N LEU A 62 12.86 -7.51 -4.47
CA LEU A 62 12.82 -7.67 -3.01
C LEU A 62 14.16 -7.33 -2.33
N SER A 63 15.28 -7.77 -2.90
CA SER A 63 16.61 -7.47 -2.36
C SER A 63 16.90 -5.97 -2.34
N LYS A 64 16.49 -5.26 -3.41
CA LYS A 64 16.63 -3.81 -3.54
C LYS A 64 15.75 -3.07 -2.53
N ALA A 65 14.50 -3.50 -2.39
CA ALA A 65 13.57 -2.95 -1.41
C ALA A 65 14.07 -3.14 0.02
N ARG A 66 14.55 -4.34 0.38
CA ARG A 66 15.08 -4.64 1.71
C ARG A 66 16.29 -3.77 2.05
N ALA A 67 17.26 -3.68 1.14
CA ALA A 67 18.42 -2.82 1.33
C ALA A 67 18.00 -1.34 1.53
N HIS A 68 17.04 -0.87 0.74
CA HIS A 68 16.56 0.51 0.82
C HIS A 68 15.77 0.82 2.09
N VAL A 69 14.99 -0.13 2.62
CA VAL A 69 14.34 0.03 3.93
C VAL A 69 15.38 0.22 5.02
N LEU A 70 16.45 -0.57 5.01
CA LEU A 70 17.53 -0.46 6.00
C LEU A 70 18.29 0.87 5.87
N GLU A 71 18.62 1.29 4.64
CA GLU A 71 19.22 2.59 4.35
C GLU A 71 18.35 3.75 4.86
N SER A 72 17.04 3.67 4.58
CA SER A 72 16.07 4.68 5.02
C SER A 72 15.95 4.72 6.54
N ALA A 73 15.94 3.57 7.21
CA ALA A 73 15.92 3.48 8.66
C ALA A 73 17.18 4.06 9.30
N ALA A 74 18.36 3.80 8.72
CA ALA A 74 19.63 4.36 9.19
C ALA A 74 19.67 5.91 9.14
N GLN A 75 18.90 6.51 8.23
CA GLN A 75 18.76 7.97 8.11
C GLN A 75 17.59 8.54 8.92
N GLY A 76 16.83 7.71 9.65
CA GLY A 76 15.61 8.15 10.32
C GLY A 76 14.45 8.50 9.38
N ALA A 77 14.55 8.13 8.11
CA ALA A 77 13.60 8.49 7.05
C ALA A 77 12.56 7.38 6.79
N VAL A 78 12.00 6.83 7.88
CA VAL A 78 10.92 5.81 7.83
C VAL A 78 9.74 6.31 8.64
N LEU A 79 8.57 6.41 7.99
CA LEU A 79 7.32 6.72 8.67
C LEU A 79 6.60 5.43 9.06
N PRO A 80 6.05 5.32 10.27
CA PRO A 80 5.15 4.23 10.60
C PRO A 80 3.83 4.39 9.84
N SER A 81 3.55 3.45 8.95
CA SER A 81 2.28 3.37 8.22
C SER A 81 1.88 1.92 7.99
N VAL A 82 0.60 1.65 7.69
CA VAL A 82 0.16 0.30 7.30
C VAL A 82 0.88 -0.16 6.04
N ALA A 83 1.15 0.75 5.10
CA ALA A 83 1.94 0.46 3.91
C ALA A 83 3.33 -0.05 4.27
N THR A 84 4.06 0.67 5.14
CA THR A 84 5.37 0.25 5.65
C THR A 84 5.28 -1.09 6.37
N LEU A 85 4.25 -1.30 7.21
CA LEU A 85 4.03 -2.55 7.92
C LEU A 85 3.90 -3.75 6.95
N LEU A 86 3.08 -3.60 5.91
CA LEU A 86 2.86 -4.63 4.89
C LEU A 86 4.11 -4.84 4.01
N THR A 87 4.84 -3.77 3.68
CA THR A 87 6.13 -3.87 2.99
C THR A 87 7.14 -4.66 3.81
N LEU A 88 7.25 -4.39 5.12
CA LEU A 88 8.13 -5.13 6.03
C LEU A 88 7.72 -6.61 6.11
N ARG A 89 6.42 -6.89 6.13
CA ARG A 89 5.95 -8.28 6.08
C ARG A 89 6.34 -8.95 4.77
N ALA A 90 6.10 -8.31 3.63
CA ALA A 90 6.43 -8.86 2.31
C ALA A 90 7.94 -9.10 2.11
N LEU A 91 8.78 -8.36 2.83
CA LEU A 91 10.24 -8.51 2.83
C LEU A 91 10.78 -9.47 3.91
N ASP A 92 9.87 -10.12 4.64
CA ASP A 92 10.17 -11.01 5.77
C ASP A 92 11.05 -10.37 6.85
N MET A 93 10.80 -9.09 7.17
CA MET A 93 11.54 -8.31 8.17
C MET A 93 10.80 -8.26 9.52
N ARG A 94 10.76 -9.41 10.20
CA ARG A 94 9.95 -9.64 11.41
C ARG A 94 10.21 -8.64 12.54
N GLU A 95 11.46 -8.40 12.91
CA GLU A 95 11.81 -7.50 14.01
C GLU A 95 11.44 -6.04 13.68
N ALA A 96 11.71 -5.61 12.45
CA ALA A 96 11.34 -4.28 11.98
C ALA A 96 9.81 -4.11 11.95
N PHE A 97 9.07 -5.15 11.57
CA PHE A 97 7.61 -5.15 11.60
C PHE A 97 7.08 -4.89 13.01
N TYR A 98 7.64 -5.54 14.05
CA TYR A 98 7.25 -5.30 15.45
C TYR A 98 7.53 -3.87 15.90
N LEU A 99 8.73 -3.37 15.59
CA LEU A 99 9.15 -2.02 15.97
C LEU A 99 8.29 -0.96 15.26
N VAL A 100 7.98 -1.12 13.98
CA VAL A 100 7.15 -0.16 13.24
C VAL A 100 5.68 -0.28 13.62
N GLY A 101 5.16 -1.51 13.69
CA GLY A 101 3.76 -1.79 14.01
C GLY A 101 3.34 -1.28 15.38
N SER A 102 4.20 -1.44 16.39
CA SER A 102 3.94 -0.94 17.76
C SER A 102 3.86 0.59 17.87
N ARG A 103 4.30 1.32 16.83
CA ARG A 103 4.21 2.79 16.76
C ARG A 103 2.98 3.28 15.98
N LEU A 104 2.21 2.38 15.36
CA LEU A 104 0.98 2.74 14.68
C LEU A 104 -0.09 3.15 15.70
N SER A 105 -0.55 4.40 15.60
CA SER A 105 -1.55 4.95 16.52
C SER A 105 -2.84 4.14 16.54
N GLY A 106 -3.26 3.62 15.38
CA GLY A 106 -4.45 2.79 15.24
C GLY A 106 -4.31 1.39 15.83
N LEU A 107 -3.09 0.95 16.18
CA LEU A 107 -2.80 -0.31 16.86
C LEU A 107 -2.43 -0.12 18.34
N ARG A 108 -2.67 1.07 18.92
CA ARG A 108 -2.40 1.31 20.34
C ARG A 108 -3.20 0.32 21.21
N GLY A 109 -2.51 -0.44 22.06
CA GLY A 109 -3.13 -1.50 22.88
C GLY A 109 -3.28 -2.85 22.18
N TRP A 110 -2.77 -2.99 20.95
CA TRP A 110 -2.56 -4.30 20.34
C TRP A 110 -1.31 -4.96 20.91
N HIS A 111 -1.40 -6.25 21.25
CA HIS A 111 -0.31 -6.98 21.91
C HIS A 111 0.06 -8.31 21.23
N ALA A 112 -0.55 -8.62 20.08
CA ALA A 112 -0.33 -9.87 19.33
C ALA A 112 0.26 -9.59 17.95
N PHE A 113 1.45 -8.97 17.91
CA PHE A 113 2.11 -8.60 16.64
C PHE A 113 2.74 -9.78 15.92
N ASP A 114 3.09 -10.84 16.64
CA ASP A 114 3.52 -12.13 16.09
C ASP A 114 2.39 -12.80 15.30
N GLU A 115 1.21 -12.93 15.92
CA GLU A 115 0.01 -13.46 15.27
C GLU A 115 -0.39 -12.60 14.07
N LEU A 116 -0.33 -11.27 14.20
CA LEU A 116 -0.62 -10.36 13.10
C LEU A 116 0.40 -10.50 11.94
N TYR A 117 1.68 -10.70 12.25
CA TYR A 117 2.72 -10.91 11.23
C TYR A 117 2.46 -12.20 10.45
N ASP A 118 2.17 -13.29 11.15
CA ASP A 118 1.92 -14.59 10.53
C ASP A 118 0.64 -14.54 9.69
N ALA A 119 -0.45 -13.93 10.22
CA ALA A 119 -1.71 -13.76 9.50
C ALA A 119 -1.58 -12.93 8.22
N LEU A 120 -0.79 -11.85 8.22
CA LEU A 120 -0.52 -11.06 7.02
C LEU A 120 0.40 -11.78 6.02
N GLY A 121 1.09 -12.83 6.45
CA GLY A 121 1.85 -13.74 5.59
C GLY A 121 1.01 -14.83 4.93
N ASP A 122 -0.13 -15.17 5.54
CA ASP A 122 -1.12 -16.12 4.99
C ASP A 122 -2.53 -15.50 5.06
N PRO A 123 -2.83 -14.47 4.25
CA PRO A 123 -4.11 -13.77 4.28
C PRO A 123 -5.29 -14.65 3.83
N GLN A 124 -5.02 -15.87 3.34
CA GLN A 124 -6.02 -16.80 2.81
C GLN A 124 -6.66 -17.65 3.91
N ALA A 125 -5.97 -17.85 5.02
CA ALA A 125 -6.46 -18.61 6.17
C ALA A 125 -7.68 -17.95 6.84
N ASP A 126 -8.37 -18.72 7.70
CA ASP A 126 -9.47 -18.19 8.49
C ASP A 126 -8.95 -17.35 9.66
N HIS A 127 -9.07 -16.03 9.51
CA HIS A 127 -8.71 -15.04 10.52
C HIS A 127 -9.93 -14.49 11.27
N SER A 128 -11.05 -15.19 11.31
CA SER A 128 -12.31 -14.72 11.94
C SER A 128 -12.12 -14.20 13.38
N VAL A 129 -11.40 -14.95 14.23
CA VAL A 129 -11.10 -14.55 15.61
C VAL A 129 -10.17 -13.34 15.68
N LEU A 130 -9.13 -13.31 14.84
CA LEU A 130 -8.19 -12.18 14.76
C LEU A 130 -8.91 -10.91 14.28
N ARG A 131 -9.73 -11.02 13.23
CA ARG A 131 -10.55 -9.92 12.72
C ARG A 131 -11.50 -9.36 13.76
N ALA A 132 -12.17 -10.22 14.55
CA ALA A 132 -13.05 -9.76 15.62
C ALA A 132 -12.30 -8.94 16.68
N ARG A 133 -11.10 -9.38 17.09
CA ARG A 133 -10.26 -8.63 18.04
C ARG A 133 -9.78 -7.29 17.46
N LEU A 134 -9.36 -7.26 16.20
CA LEU A 134 -8.98 -6.04 15.50
C LEU A 134 -10.16 -5.07 15.33
N GLN A 135 -11.35 -5.56 14.99
CA GLN A 135 -12.57 -4.76 14.91
C GLN A 135 -12.92 -4.12 16.25
N ASN A 136 -12.85 -4.88 17.35
CA ASN A 136 -13.07 -4.36 18.69
C ASN A 136 -12.05 -3.28 19.06
N LEU A 137 -10.77 -3.48 18.71
CA LEU A 137 -9.72 -2.46 18.88
C LEU A 137 -10.06 -1.19 18.11
N GLY A 138 -10.44 -1.33 16.83
CA GLY A 138 -10.81 -0.20 15.97
C GLY A 138 -11.97 0.58 16.55
N GLN A 139 -13.06 -0.09 16.92
CA GLN A 139 -14.26 0.53 17.51
C GLN A 139 -13.95 1.28 18.80
N ALA A 140 -13.13 0.71 19.69
CA ALA A 140 -12.72 1.36 20.93
C ALA A 140 -11.91 2.66 20.72
N GLN A 141 -11.29 2.82 19.56
CA GLN A 141 -10.51 4.01 19.19
C GLN A 141 -11.28 4.99 18.27
N GLY A 142 -12.52 4.64 17.90
CA GLY A 142 -13.37 5.40 16.98
C GLY A 142 -13.63 4.66 15.67
N SER A 143 -14.85 4.80 15.11
CA SER A 143 -15.30 4.10 13.91
C SER A 143 -14.41 4.30 12.67
N ASP A 144 -13.65 5.40 12.64
CA ASP A 144 -12.86 5.84 11.50
C ASP A 144 -11.37 5.41 11.58
N ASN A 145 -11.04 4.37 12.35
CA ASN A 145 -9.67 3.86 12.43
C ASN A 145 -9.25 3.19 11.10
N GLN A 146 -8.81 4.02 10.14
CA GLN A 146 -8.42 3.60 8.78
C GLN A 146 -7.25 2.61 8.78
N GLN A 147 -6.38 2.64 9.81
CA GLN A 147 -5.24 1.73 9.91
C GLN A 147 -5.72 0.30 10.19
N VAL A 148 -6.62 0.14 11.17
CA VAL A 148 -7.26 -1.15 11.46
C VAL A 148 -8.10 -1.62 10.27
N GLN A 149 -8.89 -0.73 9.64
CA GLN A 149 -9.68 -1.11 8.46
C GLN A 149 -8.81 -1.61 7.31
N SER A 150 -7.66 -0.98 7.06
CA SER A 150 -6.71 -1.43 6.05
C SER A 150 -6.23 -2.85 6.35
N ILE A 151 -5.86 -3.14 7.60
CA ILE A 151 -5.43 -4.48 8.03
C ILE A 151 -6.55 -5.51 7.90
N LEU A 152 -7.78 -5.15 8.29
CA LEU A 152 -8.94 -6.03 8.18
C LEU A 152 -9.21 -6.44 6.71
N VAL A 153 -9.09 -5.50 5.77
CA VAL A 153 -9.24 -5.77 4.34
C VAL A 153 -8.16 -6.75 3.85
N ALA A 154 -6.91 -6.59 4.29
CA ALA A 154 -5.83 -7.54 3.98
C ALA A 154 -6.11 -8.95 4.53
N LEU A 155 -6.88 -9.05 5.62
CA LEU A 155 -7.30 -10.31 6.23
C LEU A 155 -8.70 -10.79 5.77
N GLY A 156 -9.19 -10.27 4.64
CA GLY A 156 -10.41 -10.76 3.98
C GLY A 156 -11.71 -10.05 4.37
N ASP A 157 -11.68 -8.93 5.09
CA ASP A 157 -12.86 -8.10 5.37
C ASP A 157 -13.07 -7.05 4.28
N HIS A 158 -13.73 -7.42 3.18
CA HIS A 158 -13.88 -6.55 2.01
C HIS A 158 -15.10 -5.62 2.06
N ARG A 159 -15.64 -5.31 3.23
CA ARG A 159 -16.83 -4.45 3.33
C ARG A 159 -16.55 -2.98 3.01
N HIS A 160 -15.31 -2.55 3.12
CA HIS A 160 -14.89 -1.17 2.91
C HIS A 160 -13.92 -1.07 1.74
N ALA A 161 -14.13 -0.08 0.87
CA ALA A 161 -13.17 0.26 -0.15
C ALA A 161 -11.94 0.95 0.46
N ILE A 162 -10.76 0.64 -0.08
CA ILE A 162 -9.49 1.24 0.33
C ILE A 162 -8.93 2.05 -0.84
N ALA A 163 -8.83 3.37 -0.68
CA ALA A 163 -8.32 4.29 -1.69
C ALA A 163 -6.80 4.48 -1.64
N ASN A 164 -6.04 3.41 -1.37
CA ASN A 164 -4.59 3.45 -1.13
C ASN A 164 -3.88 2.42 -2.04
N TRP A 165 -2.63 2.69 -2.43
CA TRP A 165 -1.86 1.79 -3.30
C TRP A 165 -1.56 0.42 -2.69
N ILE A 166 -1.65 0.27 -1.37
CA ILE A 166 -1.45 -1.02 -0.69
C ILE A 166 -2.34 -2.14 -1.24
N VAL A 167 -3.45 -1.79 -1.92
CA VAL A 167 -4.33 -2.74 -2.62
C VAL A 167 -3.60 -3.58 -3.67
N TRP A 168 -2.42 -3.18 -4.14
CA TRP A 168 -1.62 -3.95 -5.09
C TRP A 168 -0.68 -4.95 -4.42
N LEU A 169 -0.47 -4.86 -3.10
CA LEU A 169 0.40 -5.80 -2.39
C LEU A 169 -0.21 -7.21 -2.40
N PRO A 170 0.62 -8.27 -2.26
CA PRO A 170 0.14 -9.65 -2.27
C PRO A 170 -0.99 -9.93 -1.28
N ALA A 171 -0.93 -9.31 -0.09
CA ALA A 171 -1.96 -9.45 0.95
C ALA A 171 -3.37 -9.01 0.52
N TYR A 172 -3.49 -8.21 -0.54
CA TYR A 172 -4.77 -7.68 -1.05
C TYR A 172 -5.28 -8.40 -2.30
N ALA A 173 -4.67 -9.51 -2.73
CA ALA A 173 -5.10 -10.23 -3.94
C ALA A 173 -6.59 -10.59 -3.92
N ARG A 174 -7.08 -11.11 -2.78
CA ARG A 174 -8.51 -11.39 -2.60
C ARG A 174 -9.40 -10.17 -2.58
N PHE A 175 -8.91 -9.04 -2.08
CA PHE A 175 -9.65 -7.78 -2.13
C PHE A 175 -9.80 -7.31 -3.58
N ARG A 176 -8.76 -7.43 -4.42
CA ARG A 176 -8.83 -7.06 -5.85
C ARG A 176 -9.82 -7.90 -6.65
N GLN A 177 -10.16 -9.09 -6.17
CA GLN A 177 -11.18 -9.97 -6.75
C GLN A 177 -12.58 -9.74 -6.18
N SER A 178 -12.75 -8.77 -5.28
CA SER A 178 -14.04 -8.49 -4.63
C SER A 178 -14.88 -7.47 -5.40
N GLU A 179 -16.19 -7.59 -5.23
CA GLU A 179 -17.17 -6.63 -5.76
C GLU A 179 -16.94 -5.20 -5.22
N THR A 180 -16.45 -5.08 -3.99
CA THR A 180 -16.10 -3.79 -3.38
C THR A 180 -14.96 -3.10 -4.12
N PHE A 181 -13.91 -3.84 -4.51
CA PHE A 181 -12.81 -3.27 -5.30
C PHE A 181 -13.28 -2.90 -6.71
N LYS A 182 -14.05 -3.78 -7.36
CA LYS A 182 -14.64 -3.53 -8.68
C LYS A 182 -15.44 -2.22 -8.70
N ASN A 183 -16.37 -2.07 -7.77
CA ASN A 183 -17.17 -0.86 -7.63
C ASN A 183 -16.32 0.39 -7.35
N TYR A 184 -15.28 0.26 -6.53
CA TYR A 184 -14.36 1.38 -6.28
C TYR A 184 -13.63 1.83 -7.55
N ILE A 185 -13.10 0.92 -8.36
CA ILE A 185 -12.38 1.26 -9.60
C ILE A 185 -13.31 1.92 -10.63
N ILE A 186 -14.54 1.41 -10.78
CA ILE A 186 -15.54 1.99 -11.68
C ILE A 186 -15.97 3.38 -11.21
N ASN A 187 -16.36 3.51 -9.94
CA ASN A 187 -16.93 4.76 -9.42
C ASN A 187 -15.89 5.88 -9.22
N SER A 188 -14.61 5.53 -9.13
CA SER A 188 -13.53 6.52 -8.94
C SER A 188 -13.04 7.17 -10.24
N GLY A 189 -13.52 6.76 -11.40
CA GLY A 189 -12.99 7.21 -12.68
C GLY A 189 -11.74 6.43 -13.16
N THR A 190 -11.31 5.43 -12.39
CA THR A 190 -10.05 4.70 -12.67
C THR A 190 -10.19 3.81 -13.90
N LEU A 191 -11.34 3.15 -14.08
CA LEU A 191 -11.58 2.32 -15.27
C LEU A 191 -11.50 3.15 -16.56
N GLN A 192 -12.09 4.35 -16.56
CA GLN A 192 -12.07 5.25 -17.71
C GLN A 192 -10.65 5.69 -18.06
N SER A 193 -9.81 5.96 -17.05
CA SER A 193 -8.38 6.23 -17.28
C SER A 193 -7.66 5.01 -17.84
N TRP A 194 -7.93 3.79 -17.36
CA TRP A 194 -7.33 2.57 -17.92
C TRP A 194 -7.75 2.31 -19.37
N GLN A 195 -9.01 2.58 -19.72
CA GLN A 195 -9.50 2.47 -21.10
C GLN A 195 -8.81 3.48 -22.03
N ALA A 196 -8.53 4.69 -21.54
CA ALA A 196 -7.91 5.75 -22.33
C ALA A 196 -6.37 5.60 -22.45
N ASP A 197 -5.71 5.27 -21.33
CA ASP A 197 -4.25 5.35 -21.19
C ASP A 197 -3.58 3.96 -21.19
N GLY A 198 -4.37 2.88 -21.09
CA GLY A 198 -3.91 1.50 -20.98
C GLY A 198 -4.13 0.92 -19.58
N PHE A 199 -4.41 -0.38 -19.53
CA PHE A 199 -4.54 -1.13 -18.29
C PHE A 199 -3.17 -1.38 -17.65
N PRO A 200 -3.08 -1.39 -16.31
CA PRO A 200 -1.86 -1.83 -15.64
C PRO A 200 -1.65 -3.34 -15.85
N PRO A 201 -0.41 -3.85 -15.75
CA PRO A 201 -0.07 -5.23 -16.12
C PRO A 201 -0.90 -6.32 -15.43
N GLN A 202 -1.32 -6.07 -14.20
CA GLN A 202 -2.10 -6.98 -13.36
C GLN A 202 -3.62 -6.91 -13.60
N CYS A 203 -4.08 -6.10 -14.57
CA CYS A 203 -5.50 -5.96 -14.90
C CYS A 203 -5.73 -6.04 -16.41
N ARG A 204 -6.93 -6.46 -16.80
CA ARG A 204 -7.36 -6.57 -18.21
C ARG A 204 -8.83 -6.20 -18.36
N SER A 205 -9.20 -5.68 -19.52
CA SER A 205 -10.60 -5.48 -19.90
C SER A 205 -11.32 -6.83 -20.02
N VAL A 206 -12.58 -6.85 -19.59
CA VAL A 206 -13.51 -7.97 -19.76
C VAL A 206 -14.78 -7.42 -20.43
N GLY A 207 -14.61 -6.88 -21.64
CA GLY A 207 -15.67 -6.17 -22.35
C GLY A 207 -15.60 -4.66 -22.16
N ASP A 208 -16.63 -3.96 -22.65
CA ASP A 208 -16.56 -2.51 -22.86
C ASP A 208 -16.52 -1.70 -21.55
N ASP A 209 -17.25 -2.12 -20.51
CA ASP A 209 -17.36 -1.41 -19.22
C ASP A 209 -16.94 -2.26 -18.01
N ASP A 210 -16.14 -3.30 -18.23
CA ASP A 210 -15.73 -4.24 -17.18
C ASP A 210 -14.25 -4.61 -17.25
N PHE A 211 -13.72 -5.09 -16.12
CA PHE A 211 -12.33 -5.48 -15.97
C PHE A 211 -12.16 -6.61 -14.94
N SER A 212 -10.99 -7.24 -14.99
CA SER A 212 -10.53 -8.19 -13.98
C SER A 212 -9.08 -7.90 -13.65
N CYS A 213 -8.73 -8.03 -12.37
CA CYS A 213 -7.36 -7.93 -11.89
C CYS A 213 -6.97 -9.20 -11.13
N ASP A 214 -5.69 -9.53 -11.16
CA ASP A 214 -5.12 -10.70 -10.48
C ASP A 214 -4.97 -10.51 -8.96
#